data_AF-A0A251ZVP8-F1
#
_entry.id   AF-A0A251ZVP8-F1
#
_cell.length_a   1.000
_cell.length_b   1.000
_cell.length_c   1.000
_cell.angle_alpha   90.00
_cell.angle_beta   90.00
_cell.angle_gamma   90.00
#
_symmetry.space_group_name_H-M   'P 1'
#
loop_
_entity.id
_entity.type
_entity.pdbx_description
1 polymer ?
#
loop_
_entity_poly.entity_id
_entity_poly.type
_entity_poly.pdbx_seq_one_letter_code
_entity_poly.pdbx_strand_id
1 'polypeptide(L)'
;MNKNNIFINAYKRIQTLLLIIIIVNLTACTEVITTEENSSGEEDSISKNEVIRVIVSPTIKNQDPLTDYGWNYNAQAKIKTENMFKQLGYQVINTGLAPTFNANQKPTLIAVTEAKQVPMVSPFIYSMSLFRPLSPNNPIVSCSRNDIFYNLCVAPTKINNIQKIFQTNCIYRGNINTASMLTDYCVKSAFTTFPKGSNKKVIYEINNNKTIIK
;
A
#
# COMPACT_ATOMS: atom_id res chain seq x y z
N MET A 1 -71.63 7.44 7.99
CA MET A 1 -70.19 7.27 8.29
C MET A 1 -69.44 7.05 6.99
N ASN A 2 -68.52 7.95 6.64
CA ASN A 2 -67.97 8.12 5.30
C ASN A 2 -66.76 7.19 5.07
N LYS A 3 -66.97 6.06 4.37
CA LYS A 3 -65.97 5.00 4.14
C LYS A 3 -64.70 5.49 3.41
N ASN A 4 -64.77 6.62 2.70
CA ASN A 4 -63.64 7.16 1.94
C ASN A 4 -62.51 7.75 2.81
N ASN A 5 -62.80 8.18 4.03
CA ASN A 5 -61.77 8.76 4.92
C ASN A 5 -60.86 7.70 5.58
N ILE A 6 -61.27 6.44 5.59
CA ILE A 6 -60.51 5.35 6.21
C ILE A 6 -59.39 4.86 5.27
N PHE A 7 -59.67 4.76 3.97
CA PHE A 7 -58.70 4.31 2.97
C PHE A 7 -57.54 5.30 2.76
N ILE A 8 -57.80 6.60 2.80
CA ILE A 8 -56.78 7.64 2.61
C ILE A 8 -55.76 7.64 3.77
N ASN A 9 -56.22 7.40 5.00
CA ASN A 9 -55.35 7.34 6.18
C ASN A 9 -54.48 6.06 6.24
N ALA A 10 -55.00 4.93 5.74
CA ALA A 10 -54.23 3.68 5.66
C ALA A 10 -53.08 3.80 4.64
N TYR A 11 -53.33 4.40 3.47
CA TYR A 11 -52.32 4.60 2.43
C TYR A 11 -51.17 5.52 2.89
N LYS A 12 -51.49 6.63 3.57
CA LYS A 12 -50.47 7.51 4.17
C LYS A 12 -49.59 6.78 5.18
N ARG A 13 -50.17 5.96 6.08
CA ARG A 13 -49.41 5.21 7.09
C ARG A 13 -48.47 4.17 6.47
N ILE A 14 -48.90 3.48 5.42
CA ILE A 14 -48.07 2.51 4.69
C ILE A 14 -46.93 3.22 3.94
N GLN A 15 -47.19 4.37 3.33
CA GLN A 15 -46.18 5.16 2.64
C GLN A 15 -45.12 5.73 3.60
N THR A 16 -45.52 6.17 4.81
CA THR A 16 -44.57 6.62 5.84
C THR A 16 -43.72 5.47 6.38
N LEU A 17 -44.29 4.26 6.55
CA LEU A 17 -43.56 3.06 6.97
C LEU A 17 -42.51 2.63 5.93
N LEU A 18 -42.87 2.64 4.64
CA LEU A 18 -41.93 2.36 3.55
C LEU A 18 -40.78 3.39 3.49
N LEU A 19 -41.06 4.67 3.73
CA LEU A 19 -40.03 5.71 3.75
C LEU A 19 -39.05 5.53 4.93
N ILE A 20 -39.54 5.13 6.11
CA ILE A 20 -38.70 4.84 7.29
C ILE A 20 -37.81 3.61 7.03
N ILE A 21 -38.34 2.55 6.41
CA ILE A 21 -37.56 1.35 6.07
C ILE A 21 -36.45 1.65 5.04
N ILE A 22 -36.68 2.59 4.12
CA ILE A 22 -35.65 3.03 3.17
C ILE A 22 -34.56 3.87 3.87
N ILE A 23 -34.91 4.71 4.86
CA ILE A 23 -33.94 5.55 5.58
C ILE A 23 -33.05 4.72 6.51
N VAL A 24 -33.58 3.66 7.15
CA VAL A 24 -32.80 2.81 8.07
C VAL A 24 -31.76 1.94 7.31
N ASN A 25 -31.97 1.66 6.03
CA ASN A 25 -31.01 0.89 5.21
C ASN A 25 -29.86 1.73 4.62
N LEU A 26 -29.81 3.05 4.86
CA LEU A 26 -28.80 3.95 4.30
C LEU A 26 -27.69 4.36 5.29
N THR A 27 -27.71 3.86 6.53
CA THR A 27 -26.50 3.89 7.37
C THR A 27 -25.58 2.77 6.92
N ALA A 28 -25.05 2.86 5.70
CA ALA A 28 -23.87 2.11 5.31
C ALA A 28 -22.79 2.50 6.32
N CYS A 29 -22.48 1.58 7.25
CA CYS A 29 -21.38 1.73 8.19
C CYS A 29 -20.15 2.06 7.36
N THR A 30 -19.77 3.34 7.33
CA THR A 30 -18.60 3.75 6.58
C THR A 30 -17.43 3.26 7.40
N GLU A 31 -16.81 2.16 6.94
CA GLU A 31 -15.65 1.60 7.61
C GLU A 31 -14.56 2.68 7.63
N VAL A 32 -14.26 3.19 8.81
CA VAL A 32 -13.16 4.13 8.99
C VAL A 32 -11.88 3.32 8.95
N ILE A 33 -11.27 3.29 7.77
CA ILE A 33 -9.98 2.63 7.58
C ILE A 33 -8.92 3.49 8.24
N THR A 34 -8.16 2.89 9.16
CA THR A 34 -7.07 3.58 9.84
C THR A 34 -5.73 2.99 9.41
N THR A 35 -4.88 3.81 8.80
CA THR A 35 -3.46 3.47 8.59
C THR A 35 -2.58 4.30 9.50
N GLU A 36 -1.59 3.65 10.11
CA GLU A 36 -0.57 4.31 10.91
C GLU A 36 0.72 4.33 10.12
N GLU A 37 1.20 5.52 9.77
CA GLU A 37 2.47 5.73 9.09
C GLU A 37 3.52 6.22 10.08
N ASN A 38 4.72 5.67 9.96
CA ASN A 38 5.92 6.22 10.57
C ASN A 38 7.01 6.25 9.51
N SER A 39 7.44 7.44 9.13
CA SER A 39 8.47 7.65 8.13
C SER A 39 9.51 8.68 8.54
N SER A 40 10.70 8.49 8.01
CA SER A 40 11.85 9.37 8.17
C SER A 40 12.57 9.52 6.84
N GLY A 41 12.90 10.75 6.46
CA GLY A 41 13.75 11.07 5.32
C GLY A 41 15.06 11.72 5.77
N GLU A 42 16.15 11.42 5.08
CA GLU A 42 17.44 12.12 5.24
C GLU A 42 17.58 13.30 4.27
N GLU A 43 16.68 13.43 3.29
CA GLU A 43 16.71 14.46 2.25
C GLU A 43 15.36 15.20 2.17
N ASP A 44 15.41 16.53 2.00
CA ASP A 44 14.20 17.34 1.78
C ASP A 44 13.56 17.10 0.41
N SER A 45 14.36 16.66 -0.59
CA SER A 45 13.88 16.37 -1.92
C SER A 45 14.76 15.35 -2.63
N ILE A 46 14.18 14.63 -3.60
CA ILE A 46 14.88 13.68 -4.46
C ILE A 46 14.75 14.16 -5.90
N SER A 47 15.89 14.27 -6.60
CA SER A 47 15.96 14.73 -7.98
C SER A 47 15.09 13.89 -8.92
N LYS A 48 14.40 14.55 -9.86
CA LYS A 48 13.56 13.86 -10.88
C LYS A 48 14.38 13.13 -11.94
N ASN A 49 15.68 13.39 -12.01
CA ASN A 49 16.61 12.67 -12.90
C ASN A 49 17.07 11.33 -12.31
N GLU A 50 16.72 11.03 -11.05
CA GLU A 50 17.02 9.76 -10.42
C GLU A 50 16.19 8.64 -11.06
N VAL A 51 16.84 7.49 -11.27
CA VAL A 51 16.23 6.28 -11.83
C VAL A 51 15.97 5.30 -10.70
N ILE A 52 14.69 5.03 -10.44
CA ILE A 52 14.24 4.19 -9.33
C ILE A 52 13.99 2.76 -9.83
N ARG A 53 14.49 1.78 -9.09
CA ARG A 53 14.04 0.38 -9.19
C ARG A 53 13.36 -0.03 -7.90
N VAL A 54 12.21 -0.68 -8.01
CA VAL A 54 11.49 -1.26 -6.87
C VAL A 54 11.74 -2.77 -6.83
N ILE A 55 12.15 -3.28 -5.67
CA ILE A 55 12.46 -4.69 -5.43
C ILE A 55 11.81 -5.15 -4.12
N VAL A 56 11.66 -6.45 -3.93
CA VAL A 56 11.02 -7.01 -2.72
C VAL A 56 12.05 -7.43 -1.68
N SER A 57 11.68 -7.34 -0.40
CA SER A 57 12.48 -7.78 0.73
C SER A 57 12.77 -9.30 0.67
N PRO A 58 13.95 -9.77 1.13
CA PRO A 58 14.29 -11.20 1.20
C PRO A 58 13.45 -11.98 2.21
N THR A 59 12.70 -11.29 3.09
CA THR A 59 11.82 -11.90 4.10
C THR A 59 10.64 -12.66 3.49
N ILE A 60 10.38 -12.51 2.18
CA ILE A 60 9.39 -13.30 1.43
C ILE A 60 9.60 -14.81 1.51
N LYS A 61 10.82 -15.27 1.86
CA LYS A 61 11.16 -16.70 2.00
C LYS A 61 10.40 -17.41 3.12
N ASN A 62 9.88 -16.69 4.10
CA ASN A 62 9.11 -17.26 5.20
C ASN A 62 7.61 -17.10 4.90
N GLN A 63 7.13 -17.82 3.88
CA GLN A 63 5.69 -17.92 3.65
C GLN A 63 5.03 -18.59 4.86
N ASP A 64 3.90 -18.05 5.28
CA ASP A 64 2.99 -18.75 6.18
C ASP A 64 2.48 -20.00 5.44
N PRO A 65 2.78 -21.22 5.90
CA PRO A 65 2.36 -22.46 5.25
C PRO A 65 0.83 -22.61 5.19
N LEU A 66 0.08 -21.78 5.90
CA LEU A 66 -1.39 -21.81 5.94
C LEU A 66 -2.04 -20.88 4.91
N THR A 67 -1.28 -19.95 4.31
CA THR A 67 -1.83 -18.96 3.38
C THR A 67 -0.88 -18.70 2.21
N ASP A 68 -1.20 -19.24 1.02
CA ASP A 68 -0.51 -18.96 -0.27
C ASP A 68 -0.60 -17.48 -0.72
N TYR A 69 -1.03 -16.58 0.17
CA TYR A 69 -1.30 -15.17 -0.07
C TYR A 69 -0.08 -14.26 0.17
N GLY A 70 0.95 -14.72 0.89
CA GLY A 70 2.15 -13.91 1.21
C GLY A 70 2.88 -13.35 -0.03
N TRP A 71 2.90 -14.13 -1.12
CA TRP A 71 3.45 -13.68 -2.40
C TRP A 71 2.59 -12.57 -3.02
N ASN A 72 1.25 -12.68 -2.94
CA ASN A 72 0.33 -11.69 -3.49
C ASN A 72 0.56 -10.32 -2.83
N TYR A 73 0.75 -10.26 -1.51
CA TYR A 73 1.03 -9.00 -0.82
C TYR A 73 2.31 -8.31 -1.31
N ASN A 74 3.43 -9.04 -1.40
CA ASN A 74 4.69 -8.45 -1.86
C ASN A 74 4.67 -8.07 -3.34
N ALA A 75 4.01 -8.86 -4.18
CA ALA A 75 3.77 -8.55 -5.58
C ALA A 75 2.96 -7.25 -5.75
N GLN A 76 1.86 -7.12 -4.99
CA GLN A 76 1.07 -5.89 -4.96
C GLN A 76 1.89 -4.71 -4.43
N ALA A 77 2.67 -4.89 -3.36
CA ALA A 77 3.49 -3.83 -2.78
C ALA A 77 4.47 -3.28 -3.81
N LYS A 78 5.19 -4.16 -4.50
CA LYS A 78 6.08 -3.76 -5.60
C LYS A 78 5.34 -2.95 -6.66
N ILE A 79 4.27 -3.49 -7.24
CA ILE A 79 3.54 -2.84 -8.35
C ILE A 79 2.95 -1.50 -7.92
N LYS A 80 2.34 -1.43 -6.74
CA LYS A 80 1.70 -0.21 -6.23
C LYS A 80 2.73 0.87 -5.95
N THR A 81 3.87 0.51 -5.38
CA THR A 81 5.00 1.44 -5.15
C THR A 81 5.60 1.93 -6.47
N GLU A 82 5.76 1.07 -7.47
CA GLU A 82 6.18 1.50 -8.82
C GLU A 82 5.23 2.51 -9.43
N ASN A 83 3.93 2.24 -9.35
CA ASN A 83 2.90 3.14 -9.88
C ASN A 83 2.91 4.48 -9.15
N MET A 84 3.12 4.47 -7.83
CA MET A 84 3.22 5.71 -7.05
C MET A 84 4.44 6.54 -7.44
N PHE A 85 5.62 5.93 -7.61
CA PHE A 85 6.80 6.66 -8.11
C PHE A 85 6.58 7.23 -9.52
N LYS A 86 5.92 6.49 -10.41
CA LYS A 86 5.56 7.00 -11.76
C LYS A 86 4.60 8.18 -11.68
N GLN A 87 3.57 8.11 -10.82
CA GLN A 87 2.62 9.20 -10.60
C GLN A 87 3.30 10.46 -10.07
N LEU A 88 4.33 10.29 -9.24
CA LEU A 88 5.18 11.39 -8.77
C LEU A 88 6.18 11.89 -9.82
N GLY A 89 6.18 11.35 -11.04
CA GLY A 89 7.02 11.79 -12.16
C GLY A 89 8.46 11.27 -12.12
N TYR A 90 8.76 10.19 -11.38
CA TYR A 90 10.07 9.55 -11.42
C TYR A 90 10.18 8.53 -12.55
N GLN A 91 11.39 8.37 -13.09
CA GLN A 91 11.69 7.26 -13.99
C GLN A 91 11.79 5.96 -13.18
N VAL A 92 10.93 4.99 -13.50
CA VAL A 92 10.93 3.68 -12.85
C VAL A 92 11.29 2.59 -13.87
N ILE A 93 12.32 1.80 -13.57
CA ILE A 93 12.80 0.72 -14.44
C ILE A 93 12.48 -0.67 -13.86
N ASN A 94 12.56 -1.70 -14.70
CA ASN A 94 12.36 -3.09 -14.29
C ASN A 94 11.02 -3.30 -13.53
N THR A 95 9.94 -2.76 -14.11
CA THR A 95 8.61 -2.77 -13.51
C THR A 95 7.85 -4.08 -13.72
N GLY A 96 6.84 -4.33 -12.89
CA GLY A 96 5.98 -5.52 -12.99
C GLY A 96 6.57 -6.76 -12.32
N LEU A 97 5.91 -7.91 -12.50
CA LEU A 97 6.28 -9.16 -11.82
C LEU A 97 7.47 -9.88 -12.45
N ALA A 98 7.60 -9.79 -13.78
CA ALA A 98 8.67 -10.41 -14.55
C ALA A 98 9.50 -9.35 -15.29
N PRO A 99 10.30 -8.55 -14.57
CA PRO A 99 11.05 -7.49 -15.20
C PRO A 99 12.12 -8.02 -16.15
N THR A 100 12.20 -7.41 -17.32
CA THR A 100 13.33 -7.59 -18.24
C THR A 100 14.49 -6.73 -17.75
N PHE A 101 15.65 -7.34 -17.51
CA PHE A 101 16.85 -6.64 -17.06
C PHE A 101 17.67 -6.21 -18.28
N ASN A 102 17.77 -4.90 -18.49
CA ASN A 102 18.67 -4.32 -19.47
C ASN A 102 19.94 -3.85 -18.76
N ALA A 103 21.10 -4.36 -19.16
CA ALA A 103 22.39 -3.99 -18.56
C ALA A 103 22.71 -2.49 -18.66
N ASN A 104 22.10 -1.78 -19.61
CA ASN A 104 22.26 -0.34 -19.80
C ASN A 104 21.36 0.49 -18.85
N GLN A 105 20.37 -0.13 -18.22
CA GLN A 105 19.49 0.55 -17.25
C GLN A 105 20.02 0.35 -15.84
N LYS A 106 20.76 1.35 -15.35
CA LYS A 106 21.32 1.34 -13.99
C LYS A 106 20.47 2.23 -13.08
N PRO A 107 19.85 1.67 -12.03
CA PRO A 107 19.14 2.48 -11.05
C PRO A 107 20.15 3.29 -10.23
N THR A 108 19.75 4.51 -9.90
CA THR A 108 20.48 5.36 -8.94
C THR A 108 19.88 5.24 -7.54
N LEU A 109 18.60 4.86 -7.45
CA LEU A 109 17.89 4.57 -6.21
C LEU A 109 17.20 3.21 -6.26
N ILE A 110 17.19 2.52 -5.11
CA ILE A 110 16.52 1.24 -4.93
C ILE A 110 15.49 1.35 -3.82
N ALA A 111 14.22 1.12 -4.14
CA ALA A 111 13.15 0.96 -3.16
C ALA A 111 12.98 -0.52 -2.84
N VAL A 112 13.17 -0.90 -1.58
CA VAL A 112 12.91 -2.25 -1.08
C VAL A 112 11.58 -2.24 -0.35
N THR A 113 10.62 -3.03 -0.84
CA THR A 113 9.26 -3.14 -0.27
C THR A 113 9.05 -4.48 0.43
N GLU A 114 8.31 -4.48 1.53
CA GLU A 114 7.79 -5.69 2.18
C GLU A 114 6.31 -5.47 2.49
N ALA A 115 5.50 -6.50 2.28
CA ALA A 115 4.11 -6.52 2.73
C ALA A 115 3.75 -7.88 3.28
N LYS A 116 3.06 -7.88 4.43
CA LYS A 116 2.60 -9.11 5.09
C LYS A 116 1.33 -8.87 5.89
N GLN A 117 0.49 -9.89 5.94
CA GLN A 117 -0.62 -9.97 6.88
C GLN A 117 -0.20 -10.83 8.06
N VAL A 118 -0.38 -10.33 9.29
CA VAL A 118 -0.13 -11.13 10.49
C VAL A 118 -1.32 -12.08 10.70
N PRO A 119 -1.09 -13.40 10.84
CA PRO A 119 -2.17 -14.35 11.05
C PRO A 119 -2.99 -14.07 12.31
N MET A 120 -4.24 -14.52 12.31
CA MET A 120 -5.18 -14.57 13.45
C MET A 120 -5.69 -13.24 14.01
N VAL A 121 -4.97 -12.12 13.91
CA VAL A 121 -5.36 -10.88 14.63
C VAL A 121 -5.10 -9.55 13.90
N SER A 122 -4.84 -9.56 12.59
CA SER A 122 -4.67 -8.38 11.71
C SER A 122 -4.14 -7.11 12.40
N PRO A 123 -2.85 -6.83 12.19
CA PRO A 123 -2.66 -5.82 11.17
C PRO A 123 -2.05 -6.37 9.89
N PHE A 124 -2.43 -5.73 8.78
CA PHE A 124 -1.63 -5.74 7.57
C PHE A 124 -0.50 -4.73 7.72
N ILE A 125 0.72 -5.13 7.36
CA ILE A 125 1.91 -4.31 7.48
C ILE A 125 2.52 -4.15 6.09
N TYR A 126 2.78 -2.90 5.71
CA TYR A 126 3.58 -2.53 4.55
C TYR A 126 4.80 -1.75 5.03
N SER A 127 5.96 -2.01 4.45
CA SER A 127 7.14 -1.18 4.65
C SER A 127 7.86 -0.92 3.33
N MET A 128 8.52 0.23 3.28
CA MET A 128 9.41 0.57 2.18
C MET A 128 10.63 1.30 2.72
N SER A 129 11.80 0.92 2.23
CA SER A 129 13.03 1.68 2.41
C SER A 129 13.62 2.05 1.05
N LEU A 130 14.01 3.30 0.90
CA LEU A 130 14.66 3.83 -0.29
C LEU A 130 16.14 4.02 0.01
N PHE A 131 17.00 3.47 -0.85
CA PHE A 131 18.44 3.48 -0.69
C PHE A 131 19.13 4.06 -1.91
N ARG A 132 20.24 4.77 -1.68
CA ARG A 132 21.23 5.12 -2.70
C ARG A 132 22.43 4.18 -2.56
N PRO A 133 22.76 3.37 -3.57
CA PRO A 133 23.99 2.59 -3.58
C PRO A 133 25.22 3.50 -3.61
N LEU A 134 26.21 3.26 -2.74
CA LEU A 134 27.47 4.01 -2.73
C LEU A 134 28.49 3.48 -3.77
N SER A 135 28.14 2.42 -4.50
CA SER A 135 28.96 1.84 -5.56
C SER A 135 28.10 1.24 -6.67
N PRO A 136 28.50 1.35 -7.94
CA PRO A 136 27.82 0.68 -9.06
C PRO A 136 27.77 -0.86 -8.93
N ASN A 137 28.71 -1.45 -8.18
CA ASN A 137 28.82 -2.89 -7.96
C ASN A 137 28.12 -3.34 -6.68
N ASN A 138 27.27 -2.50 -6.08
CA ASN A 138 26.58 -2.85 -4.86
C ASN A 138 25.63 -4.05 -5.08
N PRO A 139 25.64 -5.07 -4.20
CA PRO A 139 24.73 -6.23 -4.31
C PRO A 139 23.24 -5.89 -4.37
N ILE A 140 22.81 -4.72 -3.90
CA ILE A 140 21.41 -4.28 -4.01
C ILE A 140 21.02 -3.89 -5.46
N VAL A 141 22.02 -3.56 -6.29
CA VAL A 141 21.83 -3.27 -7.72
C VAL A 141 21.69 -4.58 -8.51
N SER A 142 22.32 -5.66 -8.04
CA SER A 142 22.10 -6.97 -8.62
C SER A 142 20.79 -7.56 -8.13
N CYS A 143 20.09 -8.20 -9.05
CA CYS A 143 18.82 -8.81 -8.77
C CYS A 143 19.01 -10.32 -8.67
N SER A 144 18.73 -10.91 -7.52
CA SER A 144 18.59 -12.36 -7.44
C SER A 144 17.18 -12.71 -7.91
N ARG A 145 17.07 -13.33 -9.09
CA ARG A 145 15.82 -13.95 -9.53
C ARG A 145 15.60 -15.17 -8.66
N ASN A 146 14.43 -15.24 -8.04
CA ASN A 146 14.01 -16.43 -7.34
C ASN A 146 12.93 -17.12 -8.18
N ASP A 147 13.26 -18.30 -8.71
CA ASP A 147 12.37 -19.11 -9.57
C ASP A 147 11.06 -19.48 -8.84
N ILE A 148 11.06 -19.43 -7.51
CA ILE A 148 9.91 -19.74 -6.66
C ILE A 148 8.87 -18.59 -6.66
N PHE A 149 9.27 -17.35 -6.94
CA PHE A 149 8.41 -16.16 -6.73
C PHE A 149 8.14 -15.37 -8.02
N TYR A 150 7.69 -16.05 -9.08
CA TYR A 150 7.22 -15.42 -10.33
C TYR A 150 8.21 -14.42 -10.94
N ASN A 151 9.53 -14.68 -10.80
CA ASN A 151 10.61 -13.81 -11.28
C ASN A 151 10.68 -12.43 -10.61
N LEU A 152 10.11 -12.26 -9.41
CA LEU A 152 10.29 -11.06 -8.62
C LEU A 152 11.77 -10.82 -8.31
N CYS A 153 12.13 -9.54 -8.33
CA CYS A 153 13.47 -9.14 -7.95
C CYS A 153 13.59 -9.05 -6.44
N VAL A 154 14.38 -9.95 -5.84
CA VAL A 154 14.55 -10.01 -4.38
C VAL A 154 15.86 -9.33 -3.98
N ALA A 155 15.79 -8.44 -3.00
CA ALA A 155 16.96 -7.81 -2.42
C ALA A 155 17.87 -8.85 -1.73
N PRO A 156 19.19 -8.63 -1.66
CA PRO A 156 20.09 -9.50 -0.91
C PRO A 156 19.74 -9.48 0.58
N THR A 157 20.02 -10.58 1.29
CA THR A 157 19.80 -10.70 2.74
C THR A 157 20.60 -9.69 3.55
N LYS A 158 21.78 -9.33 3.06
CA LYS A 158 22.63 -8.30 3.64
C LYS A 158 22.79 -7.16 2.64
N ILE A 159 22.32 -5.98 3.03
CA ILE A 159 22.52 -4.74 2.28
C ILE A 159 23.63 -3.96 2.99
N ASN A 160 24.73 -3.69 2.29
CA ASN A 160 25.86 -2.92 2.78
C ASN A 160 26.23 -1.83 1.77
N ASN A 161 27.09 -0.89 2.16
CA ASN A 161 27.60 0.17 1.27
C ASN A 161 26.48 0.99 0.57
N ILE A 162 25.48 1.38 1.36
CA ILE A 162 24.29 2.13 0.95
C ILE A 162 24.12 3.36 1.84
N GLN A 163 23.48 4.39 1.31
CA GLN A 163 22.88 5.47 2.08
C GLN A 163 21.36 5.26 2.11
N LYS A 164 20.73 5.34 3.28
CA LYS A 164 19.27 5.29 3.40
C LYS A 164 18.72 6.69 3.17
N ILE A 165 17.79 6.83 2.23
CA ILE A 165 17.23 8.14 1.87
C ILE A 165 15.90 8.36 2.56
N PHE A 166 15.09 7.30 2.61
CA PHE A 166 13.76 7.35 3.17
C PHE A 166 13.37 5.98 3.68
N GLN A 167 12.60 5.94 4.76
CA GLN A 167 11.96 4.72 5.24
C GLN A 167 10.56 5.06 5.70
N THR A 168 9.64 4.14 5.48
CA THR A 168 8.24 4.24 5.93
C THR A 168 7.71 2.87 6.30
N ASN A 169 6.88 2.85 7.34
CA ASN A 169 6.09 1.69 7.74
C ASN A 169 4.64 2.12 7.82
N CYS A 170 3.75 1.35 7.21
CA CYS A 170 2.30 1.48 7.34
C CYS A 170 1.72 0.26 8.06
N ILE A 171 0.85 0.51 9.03
CA ILE A 171 0.07 -0.52 9.71
C ILE A 171 -1.41 -0.25 9.44
N TYR A 172 -2.08 -1.18 8.74
CA TYR A 172 -3.52 -1.16 8.53
C TYR A 172 -4.22 -2.04 9.58
N ARG A 173 -5.27 -1.51 10.19
CA ARG A 173 -6.20 -2.26 11.05
C ARG A 173 -7.63 -2.08 10.53
N GLY A 174 -8.31 -3.17 10.25
CA GLY A 174 -9.67 -3.19 9.73
C GLY A 174 -10.08 -4.56 9.21
N ASN A 175 -11.28 -4.65 8.64
CA ASN A 175 -11.90 -5.90 8.22
C ASN A 175 -11.65 -6.23 6.74
N ILE A 176 -11.03 -5.31 5.98
CA ILE A 176 -10.65 -5.59 4.59
C ILE A 176 -9.57 -6.68 4.58
N ASN A 177 -9.79 -7.69 3.75
CA ASN A 177 -8.89 -8.83 3.58
C ASN A 177 -8.37 -8.97 2.14
N THR A 178 -8.65 -8.00 1.27
CA THR A 178 -8.19 -8.02 -0.12
C THR A 178 -6.80 -7.40 -0.23
N ALA A 179 -5.80 -8.22 -0.61
CA ALA A 179 -4.40 -7.82 -0.70
C ALA A 179 -4.14 -6.54 -1.50
N SER A 180 -4.82 -6.40 -2.65
CA SER A 180 -4.66 -5.21 -3.50
C SER A 180 -5.14 -3.93 -2.80
N MET A 181 -6.30 -3.97 -2.12
CA MET A 181 -6.85 -2.80 -1.42
C MET A 181 -6.01 -2.42 -0.19
N LEU A 182 -5.64 -3.42 0.61
CA LEU A 182 -4.79 -3.23 1.80
C LEU A 182 -3.47 -2.55 1.43
N THR A 183 -2.83 -3.06 0.39
CA THR A 183 -1.58 -2.51 -0.11
C THR A 183 -1.76 -1.10 -0.68
N ASP A 184 -2.83 -0.85 -1.43
CA ASP A 184 -3.12 0.46 -2.03
C ASP A 184 -3.24 1.56 -0.96
N TYR A 185 -3.98 1.30 0.12
CA TYR A 185 -4.13 2.24 1.22
C TYR A 185 -2.82 2.50 1.93
N CYS A 186 -2.07 1.45 2.24
CA CYS A 186 -0.79 1.62 2.91
C CYS A 186 0.26 2.32 2.06
N VAL A 187 0.33 2.03 0.76
CA VAL A 187 1.23 2.74 -0.16
C VAL A 187 0.84 4.21 -0.25
N LYS A 188 -0.44 4.54 -0.45
CA LYS A 188 -0.88 5.95 -0.47
C LYS A 188 -0.50 6.68 0.82
N SER A 189 -0.81 6.07 1.97
CA SER A 189 -0.48 6.59 3.29
C SER A 189 1.04 6.74 3.51
N ALA A 190 1.85 5.86 2.95
CA ALA A 190 3.31 5.93 3.06
C ALA A 190 3.93 7.06 2.22
N PHE A 191 3.25 7.51 1.17
CA PHE A 191 3.76 8.50 0.21
C PHE A 191 3.23 9.92 0.43
N THR A 192 2.29 10.13 1.35
CA THR A 192 1.80 11.48 1.74
C THR A 192 2.90 12.38 2.31
N THR A 193 3.89 11.79 2.97
CA THR A 193 4.98 12.51 3.63
C THR A 193 6.32 12.32 2.92
N PHE A 194 6.34 11.56 1.82
CA PHE A 194 7.52 11.34 1.00
C PHE A 194 7.97 12.64 0.27
N PRO A 195 9.29 12.89 0.10
CA PRO A 195 10.43 12.11 0.59
C PRO A 195 10.93 12.51 1.99
N LYS A 196 10.43 13.63 2.53
CA LYS A 196 10.93 14.19 3.80
C LYS A 196 10.62 13.31 5.02
N GLY A 197 9.53 12.57 4.95
CA GLY A 197 8.94 11.85 6.05
C GLY A 197 8.24 12.78 7.05
N SER A 198 7.49 12.16 7.96
CA SER A 198 6.76 12.84 9.01
C SER A 198 7.58 13.01 10.29
N ASN A 199 8.54 12.10 10.53
CA ASN A 199 9.27 11.91 11.79
C ASN A 199 8.35 11.73 13.01
N LYS A 200 7.09 11.37 12.78
CA LYS A 200 6.07 11.14 13.81
C LYS A 200 5.08 10.08 13.34
N LYS A 201 4.31 9.54 14.27
CA LYS A 201 3.17 8.70 13.92
C LYS A 201 2.10 9.58 13.26
N VAL A 202 1.67 9.22 12.06
CA VAL A 202 0.55 9.87 11.38
C VAL A 202 -0.58 8.86 11.20
N ILE A 203 -1.78 9.25 11.62
CA ILE A 203 -2.97 8.42 11.48
C ILE A 203 -3.79 8.96 10.31
N TYR A 204 -4.05 8.09 9.33
CA TYR A 204 -4.92 8.43 8.22
C TYR A 204 -6.24 7.69 8.36
N GLU A 205 -7.32 8.46 8.42
CA GLU A 205 -8.66 7.93 8.25
C GLU A 205 -9.05 8.03 6.78
N ILE A 206 -9.38 6.90 6.18
CA ILE A 206 -9.87 6.83 4.81
C ILE A 206 -11.38 6.57 4.89
N ASN A 207 -12.15 7.61 4.59
CA ASN A 207 -13.60 7.60 4.52
C ASN A 207 -14.01 8.23 3.18
N ASN A 208 -14.72 7.50 2.32
CA ASN A 208 -15.22 8.01 1.03
C ASN A 208 -14.14 8.72 0.18
N ASN A 209 -12.95 8.12 0.07
CA ASN A 209 -11.78 8.67 -0.64
C ASN A 209 -11.22 9.99 -0.08
N LYS A 210 -11.66 10.43 1.11
CA LYS A 210 -11.08 11.55 1.83
C LYS A 210 -10.09 11.04 2.86
N THR A 211 -8.87 11.57 2.80
CA THR A 211 -7.80 11.30 3.75
C THR A 211 -7.78 12.40 4.81
N ILE A 212 -7.98 12.03 6.07
CA ILE A 212 -7.85 12.95 7.22
C ILE A 212 -6.56 12.63 7.97
N ILE A 213 -5.72 13.64 8.16
CA ILE A 213 -4.47 13.53 8.92
C ILE A 213 -4.77 13.88 10.37
N LYS A 214 -4.52 12.96 11.30
CA LYS A 214 -4.61 13.18 12.75
C LYS A 214 -3.23 13.18 13.39
#